data_AF-A0A550GK21-F1
#
_entry.id   AF-A0A550GK21-F1
#
_cell.length_a   1.000
_cell.length_b   1.000
_cell.length_c   1.000
_cell.angle_alpha   90.00
_cell.angle_beta   90.00
_cell.angle_gamma   90.00
#
_symmetry.space_group_name_H-M   'P 1'
#
loop_
_entity.id
_entity.type
_entity.pdbx_description
1 polymer ?
#
loop_
_entity_poly.entity_id
_entity_poly.type
_entity_poly.pdbx_seq_one_letter_code
_entity_poly.pdbx_strand_id
1 'polypeptide(L)'
;MLDRFALVSNSDCHSFWPWRIGREANVLELKRKSYREVIDAICSKNPVRFRFTIETDPAYGKYHWTGHRKCNVSLSPQQAEKFGNICPVCRKKLTKGVEHRVEELSDRPLDYKSIERPGFIRLLPLSEIIAAVLGDISPSAQAVWKIYNLLVGRFGDEYTVLMDTPKEALAEVANAAIADAVIKVRKGAVRVVPGYDGVYGKLDLIETGYREEPRHGRVQQLNLEDFW
;
A
#
# COMPACT_ATOMS: atom_id res chain seq x y z
N MET A 1 0.65 16.23 -17.13
CA MET A 1 1.21 15.03 -17.79
C MET A 1 2.64 14.77 -17.31
N LEU A 2 2.90 13.61 -16.68
CA LEU A 2 4.18 13.25 -16.04
C LEU A 2 5.15 12.52 -16.99
N ASP A 3 4.79 12.35 -18.26
CA ASP A 3 5.45 11.41 -19.17
C ASP A 3 6.92 11.72 -19.47
N ARG A 4 7.28 13.00 -19.41
CA ARG A 4 8.65 13.46 -19.61
C ARG A 4 9.59 13.13 -18.45
N PHE A 5 9.10 12.66 -17.31
CA PHE A 5 9.92 12.34 -16.14
C PHE A 5 10.14 10.83 -15.98
N ALA A 6 11.26 10.46 -15.38
CA ALA A 6 11.46 9.12 -14.83
C ALA A 6 10.81 9.10 -13.44
N LEU A 7 9.99 8.08 -13.17
CA LEU A 7 9.40 7.90 -11.85
C LEU A 7 10.39 7.08 -11.01
N VAL A 8 10.63 7.56 -9.79
CA VAL A 8 11.48 6.87 -8.81
C VAL A 8 10.66 6.67 -7.54
N SER A 9 10.91 5.56 -6.87
CA SER A 9 10.27 5.22 -5.59
C SER A 9 11.36 5.10 -4.52
N ASN A 10 11.16 5.81 -3.41
CA ASN A 10 12.15 5.92 -2.34
C ASN A 10 11.44 5.90 -1.00
N SER A 11 12.05 5.24 -0.02
CA SER A 11 11.41 5.04 1.28
C SER A 11 11.16 6.29 2.12
N ASP A 12 11.87 7.39 1.86
CA ASP A 12 11.86 8.58 2.73
C ASP A 12 12.04 8.22 4.21
N CYS A 13 13.09 7.43 4.48
CA CYS A 13 13.25 6.75 5.76
C CYS A 13 13.73 7.71 6.85
N HIS A 14 12.96 7.79 7.94
CA HIS A 14 13.29 8.58 9.13
C HIS A 14 13.65 7.69 10.34
N SER A 15 13.79 6.39 10.13
CA SER A 15 14.33 5.44 11.11
C SER A 15 14.93 4.25 10.40
N PHE A 16 15.83 3.56 11.11
CA PHE A 16 16.60 2.42 10.61
C PHE A 16 15.79 1.12 10.48
N TRP A 17 14.53 1.11 10.93
CA TRP A 17 13.72 -0.11 10.96
C TRP A 17 13.40 -0.62 9.55
N PRO A 18 13.47 -1.94 9.27
CA PRO A 18 13.24 -2.49 7.93
C PRO A 18 11.87 -2.16 7.31
N TRP A 19 10.80 -2.02 8.11
CA TRP A 19 9.51 -1.53 7.62
C TRP A 19 9.47 -0.03 7.28
N ARG A 20 10.60 0.66 7.41
CA ARG A 20 10.79 2.06 7.04
C ARG A 20 11.88 2.19 5.98
N ILE A 21 13.09 1.71 6.24
CA ILE A 21 14.18 1.76 5.26
C ILE A 21 13.95 0.73 4.16
N GLY A 22 14.00 1.16 2.90
CA GLY A 22 13.81 0.23 1.78
C GLY A 22 12.39 -0.32 1.63
N ARG A 23 11.36 0.24 2.28
CA ARG A 23 9.95 -0.10 1.96
C ARG A 23 9.55 0.24 0.52
N GLU A 24 10.33 1.13 -0.08
CA GLU A 24 10.20 1.64 -1.44
C GLU A 24 11.61 1.81 -2.01
N ALA A 25 11.82 1.37 -3.25
CA ALA A 25 13.14 1.32 -3.85
C ALA A 25 13.12 1.30 -5.39
N ASN A 26 14.30 1.47 -6.00
CA ASN A 26 14.52 1.41 -7.44
C ASN A 26 15.47 0.26 -7.76
N VAL A 27 15.12 -0.60 -8.71
CA VAL A 27 15.96 -1.72 -9.16
C VAL A 27 16.70 -1.33 -10.42
N LEU A 28 18.03 -1.20 -10.30
CA LEU A 28 18.92 -0.71 -11.35
C LEU A 28 19.95 -1.77 -11.74
N GLU A 29 20.14 -1.95 -13.04
CA GLU A 29 21.23 -2.73 -13.62
C GLU A 29 22.38 -1.79 -14.00
N LEU A 30 23.48 -1.84 -13.24
CA LEU A 30 24.60 -0.92 -13.38
C LEU A 30 25.85 -1.68 -13.80
N LYS A 31 26.58 -1.17 -14.80
CA LYS A 31 27.90 -1.71 -15.17
C LYS A 31 28.92 -1.52 -14.06
N ARG A 32 28.81 -0.41 -13.33
CA ARG A 32 29.66 -0.06 -12.18
C ARG A 32 28.80 0.65 -11.13
N LYS A 33 29.02 0.35 -9.85
CA LYS A 33 28.33 1.01 -8.72
C LYS A 33 28.90 2.41 -8.49
N SER A 34 28.46 3.37 -9.29
CA SER A 34 28.90 4.77 -9.21
C SER A 34 27.72 5.73 -9.35
N TYR A 35 27.84 6.93 -8.77
CA TYR A 35 26.82 7.96 -8.87
C TYR A 35 26.45 8.29 -10.32
N ARG A 36 27.44 8.39 -11.21
CA ARG A 36 27.21 8.68 -12.64
C ARG A 36 26.37 7.61 -13.32
N GLU A 37 26.67 6.34 -13.05
CA GLU A 37 25.89 5.22 -13.60
C GLU A 37 24.46 5.19 -13.08
N VAL A 38 24.24 5.53 -11.80
CA VAL A 38 22.88 5.62 -11.21
C VAL A 38 22.06 6.71 -11.91
N ILE A 39 22.61 7.92 -12.03
CA ILE A 39 21.92 9.05 -12.67
C ILE A 39 21.62 8.73 -14.14
N ASP A 40 22.60 8.18 -14.85
CA ASP A 40 22.45 7.80 -16.26
C ASP A 40 21.38 6.69 -16.46
N ALA A 41 21.35 5.68 -15.57
CA ALA A 41 20.30 4.67 -15.60
C ALA A 41 18.90 5.27 -15.41
N ILE A 42 18.71 6.19 -14.44
CA ILE A 42 17.43 6.84 -14.17
C ILE A 42 17.02 7.76 -15.33
N CYS A 43 17.93 8.64 -15.78
CA CYS A 43 17.64 9.63 -16.81
C CYS A 43 17.40 9.01 -18.20
N SER A 44 18.07 7.89 -18.51
CA SER A 44 17.90 7.21 -19.80
C SER A 44 16.52 6.57 -19.97
N LYS A 45 15.79 6.31 -18.86
CA LYS A 45 14.51 5.56 -18.84
C LYS A 45 14.57 4.20 -19.54
N ASN A 46 15.77 3.65 -19.73
CA ASN A 46 15.95 2.40 -20.45
C ASN A 46 15.50 1.24 -19.54
N PRO A 47 14.49 0.44 -19.92
CA PRO A 47 13.95 -0.64 -19.09
C PRO A 47 14.95 -1.77 -18.81
N VAL A 48 16.05 -1.84 -19.57
CA VAL A 48 17.15 -2.79 -19.31
C VAL A 48 18.01 -2.31 -18.13
N ARG A 49 18.17 -0.99 -17.96
CA ARG A 49 19.02 -0.39 -16.91
C ARG A 49 18.23 0.06 -15.69
N PHE A 50 17.03 0.59 -15.89
CA PHE A 50 16.07 0.86 -14.83
C PHE A 50 14.95 -0.15 -14.97
N ARG A 51 15.05 -1.26 -14.24
CA ARG A 51 14.18 -2.43 -14.41
C ARG A 51 12.75 -2.13 -13.97
N PHE A 52 12.61 -1.75 -12.70
CA PHE A 52 11.32 -1.43 -12.08
C PHE A 52 11.51 -0.72 -10.73
N THR A 53 10.43 -0.18 -10.19
CA THR A 53 10.33 0.31 -8.81
C THR A 53 9.66 -0.73 -7.90
N ILE A 54 10.03 -0.71 -6.63
CA ILE A 54 9.34 -1.45 -5.56
C ILE A 54 8.53 -0.42 -4.80
N GLU A 55 7.21 -0.60 -4.75
CA GLU A 55 6.28 0.37 -4.22
C GLU A 55 5.41 -0.24 -3.12
N THR A 56 5.11 0.54 -2.08
CA THR A 56 4.06 0.19 -1.12
C THR A 56 2.70 0.48 -1.76
N ASP A 57 1.69 -0.35 -1.50
CA ASP A 57 0.34 -0.06 -2.00
C ASP A 57 -0.16 1.29 -1.43
N PRO A 58 -0.51 2.28 -2.27
CA PRO A 58 -0.90 3.61 -1.80
C PRO A 58 -2.15 3.58 -0.90
N ALA A 59 -2.98 2.53 -0.99
CA ALA A 59 -4.12 2.31 -0.10
C ALA A 59 -3.72 2.18 1.37
N TYR A 60 -2.47 1.80 1.65
CA TYR A 60 -1.94 1.77 3.00
C TYR A 60 -1.79 3.18 3.61
N GLY A 61 -1.74 4.20 2.75
CA GLY A 61 -1.59 5.59 3.12
C GLY A 61 -2.72 6.09 4.03
N LYS A 62 -2.33 6.83 5.07
CA LYS A 62 -3.20 7.50 6.04
C LYS A 62 -4.33 8.35 5.45
N TYR A 63 -4.13 8.86 4.25
CA TYR A 63 -5.02 9.80 3.59
C TYR A 63 -5.33 9.32 2.16
N HIS A 64 -5.35 8.01 1.92
CA HIS A 64 -5.61 7.50 0.57
C HIS A 64 -7.02 7.86 0.10
N TRP A 65 -8.03 7.39 0.84
CA TRP A 65 -9.43 7.68 0.60
C TRP A 65 -9.90 8.94 1.33
N THR A 66 -10.95 9.55 0.77
CA THR A 66 -11.64 10.68 1.40
C THR A 66 -12.45 10.16 2.58
N GLY A 67 -12.32 10.78 3.75
CA GLY A 67 -12.94 10.21 4.94
C GLY A 67 -13.07 11.13 6.12
N HIS A 68 -13.64 10.58 7.19
CA HIS A 68 -13.81 11.25 8.47
C HIS A 68 -13.65 10.24 9.61
N ARG A 69 -12.48 10.29 10.26
CA ARG A 69 -12.03 9.36 11.29
C ARG A 69 -13.01 9.27 12.44
N LYS A 70 -13.53 10.40 12.92
CA LYS A 70 -14.46 10.45 14.07
C LYS A 70 -15.76 9.71 13.81
N CYS A 71 -16.19 9.62 12.54
CA CYS A 71 -17.40 8.90 12.15
C CYS A 71 -17.12 7.55 11.50
N ASN A 72 -15.84 7.14 11.42
CA ASN A 72 -15.40 5.92 10.75
C ASN A 72 -15.92 5.80 9.31
N VAL A 73 -15.93 6.92 8.58
CA VAL A 73 -16.36 7.01 7.17
C VAL A 73 -15.12 7.03 6.28
N SER A 74 -15.04 6.09 5.34
CA SER A 74 -14.02 6.01 4.29
C SER A 74 -14.73 5.80 2.97
N LEU A 75 -14.50 6.68 2.00
CA LEU A 75 -15.23 6.71 0.73
C LEU A 75 -14.24 6.83 -0.43
N SER A 76 -14.51 6.07 -1.50
CA SER A 76 -13.83 6.28 -2.77
C SER A 76 -14.10 7.71 -3.28
N PRO A 77 -13.29 8.23 -4.21
CA PRO A 77 -13.51 9.56 -4.76
C PRO A 77 -14.94 9.76 -5.32
N GLN A 78 -15.43 8.79 -6.11
CA GLN A 78 -16.77 8.86 -6.72
C GLN A 78 -17.88 8.83 -5.68
N GLN A 79 -17.69 8.08 -4.58
CA GLN A 79 -18.63 8.06 -3.47
C GLN A 79 -18.62 9.41 -2.73
N ALA A 80 -17.43 9.96 -2.44
CA ALA A 80 -17.30 11.24 -1.77
C ALA A 80 -17.95 12.39 -2.56
N GLU A 81 -17.80 12.39 -3.89
CA GLU A 81 -18.46 13.35 -4.78
C GLU A 81 -19.99 13.24 -4.73
N LYS A 82 -20.54 12.01 -4.72
CA LYS A 82 -21.99 11.79 -4.58
C LYS A 82 -22.56 12.36 -3.28
N PHE A 83 -21.77 12.36 -2.21
CA PHE A 83 -22.13 12.99 -0.93
C PHE A 83 -21.76 14.48 -0.85
N GLY A 84 -21.32 15.10 -1.95
CA GLY A 84 -20.91 16.51 -1.98
C GLY A 84 -19.69 16.81 -1.11
N ASN A 85 -18.82 15.84 -0.88
CA ASN A 85 -17.69 15.90 0.06
C ASN A 85 -18.10 16.21 1.52
N ILE A 86 -19.33 15.85 1.89
CA ILE A 86 -19.89 16.02 3.23
C ILE A 86 -20.07 14.65 3.88
N CYS A 87 -19.71 14.55 5.15
CA CYS A 87 -19.87 13.32 5.92
C CYS A 87 -21.36 12.96 6.05
N PRO A 88 -21.78 11.73 5.66
CA PRO A 88 -23.18 11.32 5.73
C PRO A 88 -23.68 11.17 7.18
N VAL A 89 -22.77 11.02 8.15
CA VAL A 89 -23.09 10.81 9.57
C VAL A 89 -23.24 12.14 10.32
N CYS A 90 -22.26 13.03 10.23
CA CYS A 90 -22.23 14.26 11.05
C CYS A 90 -22.36 15.56 10.25
N ARG A 91 -22.51 15.48 8.92
CA ARG A 91 -22.63 16.62 8.00
C ARG A 91 -21.45 17.60 7.98
N LYS A 92 -20.32 17.26 8.61
CA LYS A 92 -19.06 18.03 8.49
C LYS A 92 -18.34 17.69 7.19
N LYS A 93 -17.44 18.58 6.73
CA LYS A 93 -16.60 18.33 5.54
C LYS A 93 -15.73 17.10 5.76
N LEU A 94 -15.61 16.28 4.71
CA LEU A 94 -14.69 15.14 4.69
C LEU A 94 -13.25 15.62 4.49
N THR A 95 -12.29 14.94 5.10
CA THR A 95 -10.86 15.11 4.78
C THR A 95 -10.60 14.46 3.43
N LYS A 96 -10.21 15.28 2.47
CA LYS A 96 -9.95 14.85 1.09
C LYS A 96 -8.75 13.89 1.02
N GLY A 97 -8.95 12.78 0.32
CA GLY A 97 -7.93 11.77 0.08
C GLY A 97 -7.00 12.11 -1.10
N VAL A 98 -5.85 11.45 -1.13
CA VAL A 98 -4.86 11.53 -2.21
C VAL A 98 -5.46 10.99 -3.50
N GLU A 99 -6.18 9.86 -3.45
CA GLU A 99 -6.79 9.27 -4.65
C GLU A 99 -7.80 10.23 -5.30
N HIS A 100 -8.60 10.92 -4.48
CA HIS A 100 -9.54 11.93 -4.95
C HIS A 100 -8.80 13.08 -5.67
N ARG A 101 -7.65 13.52 -5.13
CA ARG A 101 -6.85 14.55 -5.80
C ARG A 101 -6.23 14.06 -7.11
N VAL A 102 -5.85 12.79 -7.19
CA VAL A 102 -5.33 12.18 -8.42
C VAL A 102 -6.43 12.14 -9.48
N GLU A 103 -7.64 11.71 -9.13
CA GLU A 103 -8.77 11.62 -10.06
C GLU A 103 -9.15 12.97 -10.66
N GLU A 104 -9.23 14.03 -9.85
CA GLU A 104 -9.47 15.41 -10.31
C GLU A 104 -8.45 15.92 -11.32
N LEU A 105 -7.21 15.45 -11.24
CA LEU A 105 -6.10 15.88 -12.08
C LEU A 105 -5.84 14.90 -13.23
N SER A 106 -6.53 13.76 -13.24
CA SER A 106 -6.30 12.72 -14.23
C SER A 106 -6.85 13.14 -15.58
N ASP A 107 -6.03 12.95 -16.61
CA ASP A 107 -6.37 13.16 -18.01
C ASP A 107 -6.57 11.82 -18.74
N ARG A 108 -6.63 10.71 -18.00
CA ARG A 108 -6.57 9.33 -18.51
C ARG A 108 -7.42 8.39 -17.64
N PRO A 109 -7.92 7.28 -18.23
CA PRO A 109 -8.65 6.27 -17.47
C PRO A 109 -7.73 5.52 -16.51
N LEU A 110 -8.33 4.93 -15.46
CA LEU A 110 -7.65 4.22 -14.38
C LEU A 110 -6.77 3.04 -14.85
N ASP A 111 -7.11 2.41 -15.97
CA ASP A 111 -6.45 1.23 -16.53
C ASP A 111 -5.34 1.56 -17.54
N TYR A 112 -5.07 2.85 -17.80
CA TYR A 112 -4.03 3.26 -18.73
C TYR A 112 -2.63 2.85 -18.27
N LYS A 113 -1.94 2.03 -19.08
CA LYS A 113 -0.54 1.65 -18.87
C LYS A 113 0.35 2.18 -20.00
N SER A 114 1.44 2.85 -19.64
CA SER A 114 2.46 3.26 -20.60
C SER A 114 3.41 2.09 -20.87
N ILE A 115 3.64 1.76 -22.15
CA ILE A 115 4.49 0.64 -22.58
C ILE A 115 5.99 0.96 -22.42
N GLU A 116 6.36 2.24 -22.44
CA GLU A 116 7.77 2.67 -22.52
C GLU A 116 8.42 2.99 -21.16
N ARG A 117 7.77 2.65 -20.05
CA ARG A 117 8.30 2.97 -18.70
C ARG A 117 8.70 1.72 -17.94
N PRO A 118 9.72 1.84 -17.05
CA PRO A 118 9.95 0.84 -16.02
C PRO A 118 8.64 0.53 -15.30
N GLY A 119 8.36 -0.75 -15.10
CA GLY A 119 7.21 -1.19 -14.32
C GLY A 119 7.40 -0.92 -12.83
N PHE A 120 6.42 -1.34 -12.04
CA PHE A 120 6.55 -1.40 -10.59
C PHE A 120 6.01 -2.73 -10.07
N ILE A 121 6.50 -3.16 -8.91
CA ILE A 121 5.91 -4.24 -8.14
C ILE A 121 5.44 -3.70 -6.80
N ARG A 122 4.32 -4.22 -6.30
CA ARG A 122 3.84 -3.88 -4.97
C ARG A 122 4.36 -4.88 -3.96
N LEU A 123 5.05 -4.38 -2.95
CA LEU A 123 5.49 -5.18 -1.81
C LEU A 123 5.11 -4.48 -0.51
N LEU A 124 5.01 -5.29 0.54
CA LEU A 124 4.85 -4.81 1.90
C LEU A 124 6.03 -5.32 2.73
N PRO A 125 6.49 -4.56 3.73
CA PRO A 125 7.56 -5.03 4.58
C PRO A 125 7.21 -6.37 5.24
N LEU A 126 8.19 -7.27 5.30
CA LEU A 126 8.01 -8.61 5.83
C LEU A 126 7.48 -8.60 7.27
N SER A 127 7.93 -7.66 8.09
CA SER A 127 7.43 -7.51 9.46
C SER A 127 5.94 -7.14 9.52
N GLU A 128 5.43 -6.36 8.56
CA GLU A 128 4.01 -6.02 8.49
C GLU A 128 3.17 -7.21 8.04
N ILE A 129 3.67 -8.02 7.10
CA ILE A 129 3.02 -9.26 6.68
C ILE A 129 2.91 -10.23 7.85
N ILE A 130 4.02 -10.46 8.57
CA ILE A 130 4.05 -11.34 9.75
C ILE A 130 3.12 -10.79 10.84
N ALA A 131 3.14 -9.48 11.09
CA ALA A 131 2.29 -8.85 12.09
C ALA A 131 0.80 -9.02 11.79
N ALA A 132 0.40 -8.88 10.53
CA ALA A 132 -0.97 -9.12 10.08
C ALA A 132 -1.39 -10.57 10.31
N VAL A 133 -0.54 -11.55 9.97
CA VAL A 133 -0.80 -12.99 10.20
C VAL A 133 -0.93 -13.33 11.70
N LEU A 134 -0.16 -12.65 12.56
CA LEU A 134 -0.20 -12.85 14.01
C LEU A 134 -1.36 -12.12 14.72
N GLY A 135 -2.33 -11.58 13.96
CA GLY A 135 -3.51 -10.92 14.50
C GLY A 135 -3.38 -9.40 14.60
N ASP A 136 -2.83 -8.76 13.56
CA ASP A 136 -2.66 -7.30 13.46
C ASP A 136 -1.94 -6.65 14.65
N ILE A 137 -0.88 -7.30 15.12
CA ILE A 137 -0.04 -6.77 16.20
C ILE A 137 0.97 -5.73 15.69
N SER A 138 1.74 -5.11 16.59
CA SER A 138 2.78 -4.15 16.15
C SER A 138 3.87 -4.86 15.34
N PRO A 139 4.35 -4.28 14.22
CA PRO A 139 5.55 -4.76 13.51
C PRO A 139 6.82 -4.77 14.38
N SER A 140 6.81 -4.00 15.48
CA SER A 140 7.91 -3.97 16.46
C SER A 140 7.82 -5.06 17.54
N ALA A 141 6.77 -5.89 17.54
CA ALA A 141 6.57 -6.89 18.57
C ALA A 141 7.64 -8.00 18.53
N GLN A 142 8.03 -8.52 19.69
CA GLN A 142 9.06 -9.56 19.79
C GLN A 142 8.70 -10.84 19.03
N ALA A 143 7.42 -11.22 19.00
CA ALA A 143 6.95 -12.38 18.24
C ALA A 143 7.18 -12.22 16.73
N VAL A 144 6.93 -11.01 16.19
CA VAL A 144 7.21 -10.67 14.78
C VAL A 144 8.70 -10.77 14.51
N TRP A 145 9.51 -10.13 15.35
CA TRP A 145 10.96 -10.09 15.19
C TRP A 145 11.63 -11.46 15.27
N LYS A 146 11.11 -12.37 16.10
CA LYS A 146 11.60 -13.74 16.17
C LYS A 146 11.49 -14.44 14.81
N ILE A 147 10.36 -14.28 14.13
CA ILE A 147 10.12 -14.91 12.82
C ILE A 147 10.85 -14.16 11.71
N TYR A 148 10.82 -12.81 11.73
CA TYR A 148 11.54 -11.99 10.78
C TYR A 148 13.03 -12.33 10.75
N ASN A 149 13.69 -12.36 11.92
CA ASN A 149 15.11 -12.68 12.01
C ASN A 149 15.43 -14.13 11.60
N LEU A 150 14.51 -15.06 11.82
CA LEU A 150 14.66 -16.45 11.40
C LEU A 150 14.66 -16.56 9.86
N LEU A 151 13.68 -15.91 9.20
CA LEU A 151 13.57 -15.89 7.75
C LEU A 151 14.76 -15.17 7.11
N VAL A 152 15.06 -13.95 7.54
CA VAL A 152 16.18 -13.17 7.02
C VAL A 152 17.50 -13.88 7.30
N GLY A 153 17.69 -14.46 8.48
CA GLY A 153 18.89 -15.23 8.81
C GLY A 153 19.08 -16.48 7.95
N ARG A 154 17.98 -17.11 7.50
CA ARG A 154 18.03 -18.30 6.64
C ARG A 154 18.24 -17.98 5.16
N PHE A 155 17.67 -16.88 4.68
CA PHE A 155 17.61 -16.53 3.25
C PHE A 155 18.47 -15.32 2.87
N GLY A 156 19.13 -14.66 3.82
CA GLY A 156 20.07 -13.56 3.60
C GLY A 156 19.47 -12.19 3.88
N ASP A 157 18.43 -11.82 3.13
CA ASP A 157 17.81 -10.49 3.22
C ASP A 157 16.30 -10.52 3.00
N GLU A 158 15.64 -9.40 3.34
CA GLU A 158 14.18 -9.26 3.26
C GLU A 158 13.66 -9.35 1.82
N TYR A 159 14.35 -8.77 0.83
CA TYR A 159 13.90 -8.82 -0.56
C TYR A 159 13.95 -10.22 -1.12
N THR A 160 15.01 -10.98 -0.81
CA THR A 160 15.11 -12.41 -1.18
C THR A 160 13.91 -13.18 -0.63
N VAL A 161 13.54 -12.97 0.65
CA VAL A 161 12.35 -13.59 1.26
C VAL A 161 11.06 -13.21 0.54
N LEU A 162 10.87 -11.91 0.25
CA LEU A 162 9.64 -11.39 -0.34
C LEU A 162 9.48 -11.74 -1.82
N MET A 163 10.57 -11.79 -2.59
CA MET A 163 10.54 -11.88 -4.05
C MET A 163 10.90 -13.27 -4.59
N ASP A 164 11.90 -13.91 -4.01
CA ASP A 164 12.58 -15.04 -4.66
C ASP A 164 12.32 -16.38 -3.95
N THR A 165 12.24 -16.39 -2.61
CA THR A 165 12.15 -17.64 -1.84
C THR A 165 10.87 -18.43 -2.15
N PRO A 166 10.93 -19.74 -2.44
CA PRO A 166 9.74 -20.54 -2.73
C PRO A 166 8.88 -20.77 -1.49
N LYS A 167 7.58 -21.03 -1.69
CA LYS A 167 6.58 -21.18 -0.61
C LYS A 167 6.98 -22.27 0.39
N GLU A 168 7.46 -23.39 -0.12
CA GLU A 168 7.79 -24.59 0.66
C GLU A 168 8.92 -24.28 1.65
N ALA A 169 9.95 -23.55 1.20
CA ALA A 169 11.06 -23.14 2.04
C ALA A 169 10.64 -22.11 3.11
N LEU A 170 9.74 -21.18 2.77
CA LEU A 170 9.16 -20.26 3.76
C LEU A 170 8.38 -21.01 4.84
N ALA A 171 7.59 -22.01 4.45
CA ALA A 171 6.74 -22.79 5.33
C ALA A 171 7.55 -23.67 6.30
N GLU A 172 8.68 -24.20 5.85
CA GLU A 172 9.62 -24.98 6.68
C GLU A 172 10.18 -24.14 7.84
N VAL A 173 10.49 -22.87 7.58
CA VAL A 173 11.16 -21.99 8.53
C VAL A 173 10.17 -21.31 9.47
N ALA A 174 9.10 -20.73 8.93
CA ALA A 174 8.13 -19.96 9.72
C ALA A 174 6.87 -20.80 10.03
N ASN A 175 5.94 -20.85 9.08
CA ASN A 175 4.78 -21.74 9.03
C ASN A 175 4.03 -21.51 7.70
N ALA A 176 3.03 -22.35 7.43
CA ALA A 176 2.22 -22.26 6.20
C ALA A 176 1.49 -20.92 6.06
N ALA A 177 0.95 -20.36 7.15
CA ALA A 177 0.18 -19.11 7.10
C ALA A 177 1.02 -17.90 6.67
N ILE A 178 2.25 -17.79 7.18
CA ILE A 178 3.20 -16.73 6.81
C ILE A 178 3.70 -16.93 5.39
N ALA A 179 4.00 -18.17 5.01
CA ALA A 179 4.38 -18.49 3.63
C ALA A 179 3.27 -18.10 2.64
N ASP A 180 2.01 -18.42 2.95
CA ASP A 180 0.86 -18.04 2.14
C ASP A 180 0.69 -16.52 2.02
N ALA A 181 0.81 -15.80 3.13
CA ALA A 181 0.70 -14.35 3.14
C ALA A 181 1.80 -13.69 2.27
N VAL A 182 3.06 -14.14 2.40
CA VAL A 182 4.18 -13.65 1.56
C VAL A 182 3.91 -13.93 0.08
N ILE A 183 3.43 -15.12 -0.27
CA ILE A 183 3.13 -15.48 -1.67
C ILE A 183 1.95 -14.67 -2.21
N LYS A 184 0.92 -14.40 -1.40
CA LYS A 184 -0.18 -13.52 -1.80
C LYS A 184 0.29 -12.10 -2.07
N VAL A 185 1.16 -11.55 -1.21
CA VAL A 185 1.75 -10.22 -1.42
C VAL A 185 2.58 -10.20 -2.70
N ARG A 186 3.46 -11.20 -2.89
CA ARG A 186 4.29 -11.33 -4.10
C ARG A 186 3.48 -11.37 -5.38
N LYS A 187 2.31 -12.01 -5.36
CA LYS A 187 1.39 -12.11 -6.52
C LYS A 187 0.49 -10.89 -6.70
N GLY A 188 0.55 -9.89 -5.80
CA GLY A 188 -0.37 -8.76 -5.80
C GLY A 188 -1.82 -9.16 -5.52
N ALA A 189 -2.05 -10.31 -4.88
CA ALA A 189 -3.38 -10.88 -4.63
C ALA A 189 -3.96 -10.47 -3.28
N VAL A 190 -3.30 -9.55 -2.56
CA VAL A 190 -3.78 -9.10 -1.24
C VAL A 190 -4.70 -7.90 -1.38
N ARG A 191 -5.80 -7.94 -0.64
CA ARG A 191 -6.69 -6.80 -0.50
C ARG A 191 -6.16 -5.87 0.60
N VAL A 192 -6.11 -4.59 0.32
CA VAL A 192 -5.79 -3.56 1.32
C VAL A 192 -7.05 -2.78 1.60
N VAL A 193 -7.45 -2.68 2.87
CA VAL A 193 -8.49 -1.75 3.29
C VAL A 193 -7.88 -0.35 3.28
N PRO A 194 -8.40 0.59 2.47
CA PRO A 194 -7.80 1.91 2.32
C PRO A 194 -7.80 2.73 3.61
N GLY A 195 -6.67 3.38 3.88
CA GLY A 195 -6.55 4.38 4.93
C GLY A 195 -7.26 5.69 4.57
N TYR A 196 -7.66 6.44 5.59
CA TYR A 196 -8.43 7.66 5.44
C TYR A 196 -8.29 8.55 6.68
N ASP A 197 -8.36 9.86 6.48
CA ASP A 197 -8.35 10.88 7.55
C ASP A 197 -7.35 10.59 8.69
N GLY A 198 -6.14 10.17 8.33
CA GLY A 198 -5.00 9.85 9.20
C GLY A 198 -5.01 8.47 9.88
N VAL A 199 -5.97 7.61 9.55
CA VAL A 199 -5.98 6.17 9.86
C VAL A 199 -5.23 5.44 8.75
N TYR A 200 -4.23 4.63 9.11
CA TYR A 200 -3.52 3.80 8.13
C TYR A 200 -4.45 2.76 7.52
N GLY A 201 -4.19 2.42 6.26
CA GLY A 201 -4.79 1.23 5.67
C GLY A 201 -4.31 -0.03 6.37
N LYS A 202 -5.02 -1.12 6.11
CA LYS A 202 -4.73 -2.42 6.74
C LYS A 202 -4.70 -3.51 5.70
N LEU A 203 -3.84 -4.49 5.95
CA LEU A 203 -3.80 -5.69 5.14
C LEU A 203 -5.00 -6.57 5.48
N ASP A 204 -5.80 -6.91 4.49
CA ASP A 204 -6.91 -7.85 4.66
C ASP A 204 -6.46 -9.22 4.15
N LEU A 205 -6.01 -10.05 5.09
CA LEU A 205 -5.57 -11.42 4.83
C LEU A 205 -6.72 -12.44 4.93
N ILE A 206 -7.92 -12.00 5.32
CA ILE A 206 -9.07 -12.86 5.55
C ILE A 206 -9.92 -12.92 4.27
N GLU A 207 -9.87 -14.04 3.54
CA GLU A 207 -10.83 -14.35 2.46
C GLU A 207 -12.21 -14.75 3.02
N THR A 208 -12.72 -14.05 4.04
CA THR A 208 -14.14 -14.13 4.35
C THR A 208 -14.81 -13.09 3.47
N GLY A 209 -15.68 -13.54 2.56
CA GLY A 209 -16.48 -12.70 1.68
C GLY A 209 -17.18 -11.57 2.43
N TYR A 210 -16.46 -10.45 2.58
CA TYR A 210 -16.96 -9.25 3.19
C TYR A 210 -17.96 -8.66 2.19
N ARG A 211 -19.24 -8.96 2.40
CA ARG A 211 -20.32 -8.16 1.84
C ARG A 211 -20.08 -6.75 2.33
N GLU A 212 -20.12 -5.78 1.44
CA GLU A 212 -20.38 -4.40 1.83
C GLU A 212 -21.70 -4.42 2.61
N GLU A 213 -21.65 -4.56 3.93
CA GLU A 213 -22.76 -4.13 4.75
C GLU A 213 -22.62 -2.62 4.82
N PRO A 214 -23.49 -1.88 4.13
CA PRO A 214 -23.49 -0.45 4.32
C PRO A 214 -23.93 -0.26 5.77
N ARG A 215 -23.00 0.17 6.63
CA ARG A 215 -23.33 0.69 7.95
C ARG A 215 -24.09 2.00 7.73
N HIS A 216 -25.36 1.87 7.35
CA HIS A 216 -26.35 2.92 7.50
C HIS A 216 -26.49 3.13 9.00
N GLY A 217 -25.64 3.99 9.56
CA GLY A 217 -26.10 4.75 10.71
C GLY A 217 -27.42 5.37 10.27
N ARG A 218 -28.52 4.97 10.91
CA ARG A 218 -29.86 5.48 10.62
C ARG A 218 -29.76 7.00 10.57
N VAL A 219 -29.79 7.56 9.36
CA VAL A 219 -30.02 8.99 9.21
C VAL A 219 -31.46 9.14 9.68
N GLN A 220 -31.63 9.67 10.88
CA GLN A 220 -32.93 10.11 11.35
C GLN A 220 -33.42 11.12 10.30
N GLN A 221 -34.42 10.73 9.51
CA GLN A 221 -35.14 11.68 8.67
C GLN A 221 -35.79 12.66 9.64
N LEU A 222 -35.30 13.90 9.63
CA LEU A 222 -36.00 14.99 10.30
C LEU A 222 -37.29 15.21 9.51
N ASN A 223 -38.41 15.21 10.23
CA ASN A 223 -39.71 15.48 9.63
C ASN A 223 -39.85 16.99 9.43
N LEU A 224 -40.78 17.38 8.56
CA LEU A 224 -41.04 18.79 8.21
C LEU A 224 -41.42 19.67 9.43
N GLU A 225 -41.75 19.02 10.56
CA GLU A 225 -42.11 19.64 11.84
C GLU A 225 -40.89 20.08 12.66
N ASP A 226 -39.68 19.60 12.34
CA ASP A 226 -38.44 19.96 13.05
C ASP A 226 -37.86 21.33 12.64
N PHE A 227 -38.56 22.06 11.74
CA PHE A 227 -38.09 23.29 11.11
C PHE A 227 -39.01 24.51 11.33
N TRP A 228 -39.96 24.44 12.28
CA TRP A 228 -40.82 25.57 12.66
C TRP A 228 -40.82 25.80 14.17
#